data_AF-A0A6A7LSX3-F1
#
_entry.id   AF-A0A6A7LSX3-F1
#
_cell.length_a   1.000
_cell.length_b   1.000
_cell.length_c   1.000
_cell.angle_alpha   90.00
_cell.angle_beta   90.00
_cell.angle_gamma   90.00
#
_symmetry.space_group_name_H-M   'P 1'
#
loop_
_entity.id
_entity.type
_entity.pdbx_description
1 polymer ?
#
loop_
_entity_poly.entity_id
_entity_poly.type
_entity_poly.pdbx_seq_one_letter_code
_entity_poly.pdbx_strand_id
1 'polypeptide(L)' 'MGAALVGGNHKVIRHFDMMFPTLVADGQPVIEAGHLMALDDPGVRHVAERHGDPDDVLQEDWVPDPATAM' A
#
# COMPACT_ATOMS: atom_id res chain seq x y z
N MET A 1 19.02 -14.48 14.94
CA MET A 1 18.77 -14.07 16.35
C MET A 1 19.74 -12.95 16.69
N GLY A 2 19.40 -11.71 16.34
CA GLY A 2 20.31 -10.56 16.42
C GLY A 2 20.22 -9.85 17.78
N ALA A 3 21.37 -9.67 18.41
CA ALA A 3 21.54 -9.00 19.69
C ALA A 3 21.29 -7.49 19.56
N ALA A 4 20.12 -7.02 19.95
CA ALA A 4 19.82 -5.59 20.06
C ALA A 4 18.70 -5.32 21.07
N LEU A 5 18.85 -5.75 22.33
CA LEU A 5 17.95 -5.37 23.42
C LEU A 5 18.76 -5.19 24.72
N VAL A 6 19.52 -4.09 24.82
CA VAL A 6 20.14 -3.66 26.09
C VAL A 6 19.78 -2.19 26.30
N GLY A 7 18.67 -1.92 26.99
CA GLY A 7 18.25 -0.57 27.38
C GLY A 7 16.73 -0.42 27.43
N GLY A 8 16.14 -0.38 28.64
CA GLY A 8 14.73 -0.63 28.95
C GLY A 8 13.63 0.27 28.34
N ASN A 9 13.87 0.98 27.23
CA ASN A 9 12.90 1.85 26.56
C ASN A 9 12.84 1.59 25.04
N HIS A 10 12.86 0.33 24.59
CA HIS A 10 12.67 0.03 23.16
C HIS A 10 11.18 0.15 22.79
N LYS A 11 10.83 1.08 21.89
CA LYS A 11 9.54 1.06 21.19
C LYS A 11 9.58 -0.07 20.17
N VAL A 12 8.89 -1.17 20.44
CA VAL A 12 8.65 -2.19 19.42
C VAL A 12 7.64 -1.61 18.42
N ILE A 13 8.11 -1.22 17.24
CA ILE A 13 7.22 -0.93 16.11
C ILE A 13 6.94 -2.26 15.44
N ARG A 14 5.73 -2.81 15.66
CA ARG A 14 5.25 -3.93 14.86
C ARG A 14 4.69 -3.39 13.56
N HIS A 15 5.47 -3.54 12.50
CA HIS A 15 5.06 -3.31 11.13
C HIS A 15 4.47 -4.62 10.58
N PHE A 16 3.29 -4.55 9.98
CA PHE A 16 2.70 -5.66 9.25
C PHE A 16 2.40 -5.18 7.83
N ASP A 17 3.12 -5.75 6.87
CA ASP A 17 2.86 -5.54 5.45
C ASP A 17 1.70 -6.44 5.02
N MET A 18 0.63 -5.82 4.54
CA MET A 18 -0.45 -6.54 3.86
C MET A 18 -0.34 -6.20 2.39
N MET A 19 0.12 -7.16 1.57
CA MET A 19 0.36 -6.93 0.15
C MET A 19 -0.92 -6.92 -0.69
N PHE A 20 -1.91 -7.74 -0.33
CA PHE A 20 -3.16 -7.87 -1.08
C PHE A 20 -4.40 -7.83 -0.17
N PRO A 21 -4.55 -6.80 0.70
CA PRO A 21 -5.68 -6.73 1.60
C PRO A 21 -6.98 -6.48 0.85
N THR A 22 -8.08 -6.93 1.42
CA THR A 22 -9.42 -6.44 1.08
C THR A 22 -9.97 -5.76 2.32
N LEU A 23 -10.37 -4.50 2.19
CA LEU A 23 -10.85 -3.65 3.28
C LEU A 23 -12.20 -3.06 2.90
N VAL A 24 -13.18 -3.24 3.78
CA VAL A 24 -14.50 -2.60 3.70
C VAL A 24 -14.65 -1.64 4.88
N ALA A 25 -15.01 -0.39 4.60
CA ALA A 25 -15.32 0.62 5.61
C ALA A 25 -16.71 1.19 5.33
N ASP A 26 -17.54 1.32 6.36
CA ASP A 26 -18.93 1.80 6.26
C ASP A 26 -19.77 1.05 5.20
N GLY A 27 -19.46 -0.23 4.97
CA GLY A 27 -20.13 -1.06 3.98
C GLY A 27 -19.71 -0.79 2.53
N GLN A 28 -18.65 -0.03 2.30
CA GLN A 28 -18.08 0.24 0.97
C GLN A 28 -16.67 -0.34 0.85
N PRO A 29 -16.31 -0.94 -0.30
CA PRO A 29 -14.95 -1.39 -0.53
C PRO A 29 -14.02 -0.18 -0.62
N VAL A 30 -12.97 -0.19 0.20
CA VAL A 30 -11.88 0.80 0.18
C VAL A 30 -10.66 0.22 -0.53
N ILE A 31 -10.37 -1.06 -0.28
CA ILE A 31 -9.32 -1.81 -0.96
C ILE A 31 -9.91 -3.14 -1.42
N GLU A 32 -9.71 -3.52 -2.66
CA GLU A 32 -10.10 -4.83 -3.21
C GLU A 32 -8.87 -5.58 -3.72
N ALA A 33 -8.57 -6.73 -3.12
CA ALA A 33 -7.44 -7.58 -3.51
C ALA A 33 -6.09 -6.83 -3.67
N GLY A 34 -5.84 -5.82 -2.84
CA GLY A 34 -4.65 -4.97 -2.90
C GLY A 34 -4.82 -3.68 -3.69
N HIS A 35 -5.89 -3.53 -4.46
CA HIS A 35 -6.16 -2.32 -5.24
C HIS A 35 -6.90 -1.26 -4.43
N LEU A 36 -6.34 -0.06 -4.31
CA LEU A 36 -6.98 1.06 -3.64
C LEU A 36 -8.06 1.69 -4.54
N MET A 37 -9.34 1.47 -4.20
CA MET A 37 -10.48 1.87 -5.03
C MET A 37 -10.57 3.37 -5.32
N ALA A 38 -9.94 4.21 -4.49
CA ALA A 38 -9.90 5.66 -4.70
C ALA A 38 -9.11 6.05 -5.98
N LEU A 39 -8.23 5.20 -6.49
CA LEU A 39 -7.45 5.46 -7.71
C LEU A 39 -8.31 5.39 -8.98
N ASP A 40 -9.44 4.69 -8.93
CA ASP A 40 -10.44 4.64 -10.01
C ASP A 40 -11.43 5.81 -9.98
N ASP A 41 -11.48 6.58 -8.89
CA ASP A 41 -12.43 7.69 -8.76
C ASP A 41 -12.21 8.73 -9.87
N PRO A 42 -13.25 9.11 -10.64
CA PRO A 42 -13.10 10.07 -11.74
C PRO A 42 -12.56 11.43 -11.30
N GLY A 43 -12.87 11.88 -10.08
CA GLY A 43 -12.37 13.12 -9.53
C GLY A 43 -10.87 13.03 -9.21
N VAL A 44 -10.42 11.90 -8.65
CA VAL A 44 -9.00 11.61 -8.44
C VAL A 44 -8.26 11.53 -9.77
N ARG A 45 -8.79 10.80 -10.75
CA ARG A 45 -8.21 10.70 -12.09
C ARG A 45 -8.09 12.06 -12.79
N HIS A 46 -9.11 12.91 -12.69
CA HIS A 46 -9.06 14.28 -13.21
C HIS A 46 -8.00 15.15 -12.51
N VAL A 47 -7.76 14.94 -11.21
CA VAL A 47 -6.66 15.61 -10.52
C VAL A 47 -5.31 15.14 -11.06
N ALA A 48 -5.15 13.83 -11.32
CA ALA A 48 -3.92 13.24 -11.83
C ALA A 48 -3.52 13.75 -13.22
N GLU A 49 -4.48 14.13 -14.08
CA GLU A 49 -4.22 14.72 -15.40
C GLU A 49 -3.33 15.97 -15.35
N ARG A 50 -3.32 16.69 -14.21
CA ARG A 50 -2.45 17.86 -14.00
C ARG A 50 -0.98 17.48 -13.84
N HIS A 51 -0.68 16.21 -13.62
CA HIS A 51 0.64 15.68 -13.26
C HIS A 51 1.20 14.71 -14.30
N GLY A 52 0.41 14.26 -15.28
CA GLY A 52 0.83 13.31 -16.30
C GLY A 52 -0.34 12.52 -16.86
N ASP A 53 -0.04 11.41 -17.52
CA ASP A 53 -1.06 10.40 -17.84
C ASP A 53 -1.58 9.80 -16.52
N PRO A 54 -2.90 9.86 -16.23
CA PRO A 54 -3.46 9.28 -15.02
C PRO A 54 -3.12 7.80 -14.85
N ASP A 55 -2.97 7.04 -15.94
CA ASP A 55 -2.65 5.61 -15.85
C ASP A 55 -1.22 5.37 -15.37
N ASP A 56 -0.28 6.24 -15.74
CA ASP A 56 1.10 6.17 -15.25
C ASP A 56 1.21 6.73 -13.81
N VAL A 57 0.52 7.83 -13.53
CA VAL A 57 0.62 8.54 -12.24
C VAL A 57 -0.03 7.78 -11.10
N LEU A 58 -1.13 7.08 -11.37
CA LEU A 58 -1.91 6.34 -10.37
C LEU A 58 -1.55 4.85 -10.33
N GLN A 59 -0.53 4.43 -11.09
CA GLN A 59 -0.10 3.04 -11.10
C GLN A 59 0.41 2.62 -9.71
N GLU A 60 -0.12 1.52 -9.20
CA GLU A 60 0.37 0.90 -7.97
C GLU A 60 1.68 0.17 -8.26
N ASP A 61 2.74 0.57 -7.56
CA ASP A 61 4.06 -0.04 -7.71
C ASP A 61 4.08 -1.39 -6.96
N TRP A 62 4.13 -2.49 -7.71
CA TRP A 62 4.27 -3.81 -7.10
C TRP A 62 5.72 -4.05 -6.69
N VAL A 63 5.94 -4.33 -5.40
CA VAL A 63 7.26 -4.77 -4.90
C VAL A 63 7.26 -6.29 -4.79
N PRO A 64 8.01 -7.03 -5.66
CA PRO A 64 8.16 -8.47 -5.52
C PRO A 64 8.76 -8.83 -4.16
N ASP A 65 8.36 -9.99 -3.64
CA ASP A 65 9.21 -10.67 -2.66
C ASP A 65 10.53 -11.05 -3.36
N PRO A 66 11.70 -10.56 -2.90
CA PRO A 66 12.99 -10.94 -3.46
C PRO A 66 13.25 -12.46 -3.41
N ALA A 67 12.52 -13.23 -2.59
CA ALA A 67 12.57 -14.70 -2.58
C ALA A 67 11.78 -15.37 -3.71
N THR A 68 10.88 -14.65 -4.40
CA THR A 68 10.02 -15.18 -5.49
C THR A 68 10.41 -14.61 -6.86
N ALA A 69 11.37 -13.67 -6.92
CA ALA A 69 11.85 -13.04 -8.15
C ALA A 69 13.06 -13.77 -8.80
N MET A 70 13.22 -15.08 -8.58
CA MET A 70 14.20 -15.93 -9.29
C MET A 70 13.54 -16.86 -10.30
#